data_AF-A0A7X9CZN5-F1
#
_entry.id   AF-A0A7X9CZN5-F1
#
_cell.length_a   1.000
_cell.length_b   1.000
_cell.length_c   1.000
_cell.angle_alpha   90.00
_cell.angle_beta   90.00
_cell.angle_gamma   90.00
#
_symmetry.space_group_name_H-M   'P 1'
#
loop_
_entity.id
_entity.type
_entity.pdbx_description
1 polymer ?
#
loop_
_entity_poly.entity_id
_entity_poly.type
_entity_poly.pdbx_seq_one_letter_code
_entity_poly.pdbx_strand_id
1 'polypeptide(L)'
;MFKDLFENVKEKHPLIHNITNYVTVHDCANILIACGAAPIMADEAEEVEEIAGICHGLNINIGTLCRRTISSMLIAGKRANALGRPVVLDPVGVGASTLRMDTALQLLEEVKFTVIKGNISEMKALASGGGTTRGVDANLADRITEDNLYQVVAFAKAFAEETRTVIAITSAIDVVSDGKTAYCIHNGHPMMESYTGAGCQLSALVTAFVAA
;
A
#
# COMPACT_ATOMS: atom_id res chain seq x y z
N MET A 1 2.05 -21.14 10.58
CA MET A 1 3.36 -20.51 10.94
C MET A 1 3.89 -19.80 9.70
N PHE A 2 4.78 -18.78 9.78
CA PHE A 2 5.21 -17.96 8.62
C PHE A 2 5.60 -18.76 7.37
N LYS A 3 6.17 -19.96 7.54
CA LYS A 3 6.46 -20.92 6.47
C LYS A 3 5.24 -21.17 5.57
N ASP A 4 4.09 -21.45 6.17
CA ASP A 4 2.84 -21.76 5.47
C ASP A 4 2.35 -20.57 4.62
N LEU A 5 2.64 -19.33 5.03
CA LEU A 5 2.27 -18.13 4.24
C LEU A 5 3.11 -18.03 2.96
N PHE A 6 4.42 -18.26 3.05
CA PHE A 6 5.30 -18.29 1.88
C PHE A 6 5.02 -19.50 0.98
N GLU A 7 4.70 -20.66 1.56
CA GLU A 7 4.28 -21.84 0.79
C GLU A 7 2.98 -21.55 0.03
N ASN A 8 1.99 -20.92 0.67
CA ASN A 8 0.74 -20.53 0.03
C ASN A 8 0.96 -19.55 -1.16
N VAL A 9 1.86 -18.57 -1.04
CA VAL A 9 2.22 -17.69 -2.18
C VAL A 9 2.85 -18.50 -3.32
N LYS A 10 3.77 -19.41 -3.02
CA LYS A 10 4.44 -20.25 -4.04
C LYS A 10 3.48 -21.23 -4.71
N GLU A 11 2.57 -21.83 -3.95
CA GLU A 11 1.60 -22.80 -4.45
C GLU A 11 0.53 -22.14 -5.33
N LYS A 12 0.01 -20.99 -4.89
CA LYS A 12 -1.00 -20.24 -5.66
C LYS A 12 -0.40 -19.44 -6.80
N HIS A 13 0.88 -19.07 -6.70
CA HIS A 13 1.65 -18.31 -7.68
C HIS A 13 0.84 -17.13 -8.25
N PRO A 14 0.40 -16.20 -7.39
CA PRO A 14 -0.56 -15.18 -7.80
C PRO A 14 0.07 -14.22 -8.81
N LEU A 15 -0.67 -13.92 -9.88
CA LEU A 15 -0.36 -12.85 -10.82
C LEU A 15 -0.71 -11.49 -10.20
N ILE A 16 0.30 -10.65 -9.97
CA ILE A 16 0.19 -9.35 -9.30
C ILE A 16 0.40 -8.22 -10.32
N HIS A 17 -0.65 -7.43 -10.51
CA HIS A 17 -0.59 -6.21 -11.32
C HIS A 17 0.05 -5.09 -10.51
N ASN A 18 1.12 -4.51 -11.03
CA ASN A 18 1.81 -3.38 -10.42
C ASN A 18 1.68 -2.14 -11.30
N ILE A 19 0.93 -1.14 -10.82
CA ILE A 19 0.97 0.21 -11.34
C ILE A 19 1.80 1.03 -10.35
N THR A 20 3.13 1.01 -10.55
CA THR A 20 4.12 1.56 -9.61
C THR A 20 5.02 2.61 -10.27
N ASN A 21 5.89 3.20 -9.47
CA ASN A 21 6.83 4.21 -9.93
C ASN A 21 7.98 3.63 -10.76
N TYR A 22 8.47 4.40 -11.73
CA TYR A 22 9.55 3.97 -12.62
C TYR A 22 10.91 3.83 -11.93
N VAL A 23 11.07 4.39 -10.72
CA VAL A 23 12.33 4.32 -9.95
C VAL A 23 12.56 2.90 -9.42
N THR A 24 11.49 2.19 -9.06
CA THR A 24 11.56 0.92 -8.30
C THR A 24 10.84 -0.24 -8.99
N VAL A 25 10.30 -0.02 -10.20
CA VAL A 25 9.50 -1.00 -10.95
C VAL A 25 10.22 -2.35 -11.13
N HIS A 26 11.52 -2.32 -11.43
CA HIS A 26 12.35 -3.51 -11.58
C HIS A 26 12.51 -4.28 -10.25
N ASP A 27 12.71 -3.58 -9.15
CA ASP A 27 12.89 -4.19 -7.84
C ASP A 27 11.58 -4.79 -7.32
N CYS A 28 10.45 -4.12 -7.56
CA CYS A 28 9.13 -4.68 -7.30
C CYS A 28 8.87 -5.97 -8.11
N ALA A 29 9.35 -6.07 -9.35
CA ALA A 29 9.26 -7.31 -10.12
C ALA A 29 10.10 -8.43 -9.48
N ASN A 30 11.36 -8.14 -9.17
CA ASN A 30 12.27 -9.14 -8.64
C ASN A 30 11.86 -9.66 -7.26
N ILE A 31 11.33 -8.80 -6.38
CA ILE A 31 10.89 -9.24 -5.06
C ILE A 31 9.66 -10.16 -5.14
N LEU A 32 8.76 -9.91 -6.10
CA LEU A 32 7.61 -10.78 -6.37
C LEU A 32 8.05 -12.14 -6.90
N ILE A 33 8.98 -12.16 -7.86
CA ILE A 33 9.56 -13.41 -8.36
C ILE A 33 10.26 -14.17 -7.23
N ALA A 34 11.02 -13.47 -6.39
CA ALA A 34 11.74 -14.07 -5.28
C ALA A 34 10.81 -14.70 -4.22
N CYS A 35 9.63 -14.12 -3.99
CA CYS A 35 8.65 -14.70 -3.06
C CYS A 35 7.77 -15.80 -3.69
N GLY A 36 7.84 -16.00 -5.02
CA GLY A 36 7.09 -17.02 -5.75
C GLY A 36 5.80 -16.54 -6.43
N ALA A 37 5.59 -15.23 -6.51
CA ALA A 37 4.50 -14.62 -7.27
C ALA A 37 4.93 -14.26 -8.70
N ALA A 38 3.95 -13.99 -9.58
CA ALA A 38 4.19 -13.49 -10.93
C ALA A 38 3.92 -11.99 -11.02
N PRO A 39 4.90 -11.13 -11.36
CA PRO A 39 4.64 -9.73 -11.60
C PRO A 39 4.13 -9.44 -13.02
N ILE A 40 3.26 -8.44 -13.15
CA ILE A 40 2.97 -7.76 -14.43
C ILE A 40 2.90 -6.25 -14.24
N MET A 41 3.52 -5.50 -15.15
CA MET A 41 3.63 -4.03 -15.10
C MET A 41 3.00 -3.43 -16.35
N ALA A 42 1.70 -3.17 -16.29
CA ALA A 42 0.95 -2.53 -17.37
C ALA A 42 0.27 -1.27 -16.82
N ASP A 43 0.57 -0.11 -17.40
CA ASP A 43 0.06 1.19 -16.94
C ASP A 43 -0.65 1.98 -18.06
N GLU A 44 -0.88 1.36 -19.22
CA GLU A 44 -1.58 1.99 -20.34
C GLU A 44 -3.10 1.83 -20.22
N ALA A 45 -3.83 2.92 -20.35
CA ALA A 45 -5.27 2.97 -20.05
C ALA A 45 -6.10 2.06 -20.97
N GLU A 46 -5.61 1.79 -22.18
CA GLU A 46 -6.26 0.96 -23.20
C GLU A 46 -6.23 -0.54 -22.86
N GLU A 47 -5.23 -1.02 -22.11
CA GLU A 47 -5.09 -2.44 -21.76
C GLU A 47 -5.31 -2.73 -20.27
N VAL A 48 -5.21 -1.72 -19.41
CA VAL A 48 -5.14 -1.91 -17.95
C VAL A 48 -6.35 -2.64 -17.37
N GLU A 49 -7.54 -2.47 -17.96
CA GLU A 49 -8.75 -3.18 -17.55
C GLU A 49 -8.67 -4.68 -17.85
N GLU A 50 -8.14 -5.06 -19.03
CA GLU A 50 -7.96 -6.45 -19.42
C GLU A 50 -6.90 -7.13 -18.53
N ILE A 51 -5.78 -6.43 -18.29
CA ILE A 51 -4.72 -6.91 -17.41
C ILE A 51 -5.21 -7.08 -15.98
N ALA A 52 -5.87 -6.07 -15.42
CA ALA A 52 -6.47 -6.18 -14.07
C ALA A 52 -7.50 -7.31 -14.00
N GLY A 53 -8.16 -7.62 -15.12
CA GLY A 53 -9.15 -8.70 -15.24
C GLY A 53 -8.59 -10.11 -15.05
N ILE A 54 -7.32 -10.34 -15.41
CA ILE A 54 -6.67 -11.65 -15.27
C ILE A 54 -5.79 -11.76 -14.01
N CYS A 55 -5.53 -10.64 -13.33
CA CYS A 55 -4.69 -10.60 -12.14
C CYS A 55 -5.43 -11.02 -10.87
N HIS A 56 -4.66 -11.51 -9.90
CA HIS A 56 -5.15 -11.98 -8.60
C HIS A 56 -5.09 -10.88 -7.53
N GLY A 57 -4.30 -9.83 -7.74
CA GLY A 57 -4.23 -8.65 -6.88
C GLY A 57 -3.61 -7.46 -7.62
N LEU A 58 -3.85 -6.26 -7.09
CA LEU A 58 -3.39 -5.00 -7.67
C LEU A 58 -2.61 -4.17 -6.64
N ASN A 59 -1.42 -3.73 -7.01
CA ASN A 59 -0.57 -2.80 -6.27
C ASN A 59 -0.57 -1.44 -6.96
N ILE A 60 -1.09 -0.41 -6.29
CA ILE A 60 -1.12 0.97 -6.76
C ILE A 60 -0.12 1.79 -5.94
N ASN A 61 0.92 2.32 -6.59
CA ASN A 61 1.91 3.19 -5.96
C ASN A 61 2.03 4.51 -6.72
N ILE A 62 1.93 5.63 -6.00
CA ILE A 62 1.88 6.99 -6.59
C ILE A 62 3.22 7.75 -6.55
N GLY A 63 4.35 7.05 -6.40
CA GLY A 63 5.66 7.67 -6.17
C GLY A 63 6.13 8.61 -7.30
N THR A 64 5.98 8.20 -8.56
CA THR A 64 6.28 9.02 -9.75
C THR A 64 5.01 9.31 -10.56
N LEU A 65 3.98 9.78 -9.85
CA LEU A 65 2.65 10.01 -10.41
C LEU A 65 2.67 10.91 -11.65
N CYS A 66 1.93 10.52 -12.68
CA CYS A 66 1.66 11.35 -13.85
C CYS A 66 0.20 11.20 -14.29
N ARG A 67 -0.29 12.12 -15.13
CA ARG A 67 -1.70 12.12 -15.56
C ARG A 67 -2.13 10.83 -16.26
N ARG A 68 -1.24 10.22 -17.05
CA ARG A 68 -1.52 8.95 -17.74
C ARG A 68 -1.78 7.83 -16.74
N THR A 69 -0.95 7.71 -15.70
CA THR A 69 -1.10 6.61 -14.72
C THR A 69 -2.31 6.80 -13.81
N ILE A 70 -2.77 8.03 -13.55
CA ILE A 70 -3.95 8.29 -12.70
C ILE A 70 -5.20 7.60 -13.27
N SER A 71 -5.48 7.77 -14.58
CA SER A 71 -6.63 7.10 -15.21
C SER A 71 -6.49 5.59 -15.15
N SER A 72 -5.28 5.07 -15.40
CA SER A 72 -5.03 3.64 -15.36
C SER A 72 -5.23 3.04 -13.97
N MET A 73 -4.80 3.73 -12.92
CA MET A 73 -5.00 3.33 -11.52
C MET A 73 -6.49 3.21 -11.16
N LEU A 74 -7.32 4.18 -11.60
CA LEU A 74 -8.76 4.16 -11.35
C LEU A 74 -9.46 3.03 -12.12
N ILE A 75 -9.13 2.83 -13.39
CA ILE A 75 -9.70 1.77 -14.23
C ILE A 75 -9.34 0.39 -13.64
N ALA A 76 -8.06 0.17 -13.34
CA ALA A 76 -7.57 -1.06 -12.74
C ALA A 76 -8.21 -1.33 -11.38
N GLY A 77 -8.27 -0.31 -10.52
CA GLY A 77 -8.83 -0.41 -9.18
C GLY A 77 -10.31 -0.80 -9.20
N LYS A 78 -11.12 -0.13 -10.03
CA LYS A 78 -12.54 -0.47 -10.21
C LYS A 78 -12.71 -1.88 -10.76
N ARG A 79 -11.89 -2.29 -11.72
CA ARG A 79 -11.94 -3.63 -12.29
C ARG A 79 -11.58 -4.70 -11.25
N ALA A 80 -10.51 -4.50 -10.50
CA ALA A 80 -10.11 -5.39 -9.42
C ALA A 80 -11.22 -5.52 -8.36
N ASN A 81 -11.84 -4.41 -7.95
CA ASN A 81 -12.97 -4.42 -7.02
C ASN A 81 -14.20 -5.17 -7.56
N ALA A 82 -14.56 -4.97 -8.84
CA ALA A 82 -15.68 -5.68 -9.46
C ALA A 82 -15.48 -7.21 -9.46
N LEU A 83 -14.23 -7.66 -9.48
CA LEU A 83 -13.83 -9.07 -9.42
C LEU A 83 -13.54 -9.57 -8.00
N GLY A 84 -13.70 -8.72 -6.97
CA GLY A 84 -13.38 -9.06 -5.59
C GLY A 84 -11.88 -9.31 -5.34
N ARG A 85 -11.00 -8.78 -6.21
CA ARG A 85 -9.55 -8.90 -6.05
C ARG A 85 -9.01 -7.87 -5.06
N PRO A 86 -8.04 -8.24 -4.21
CA PRO A 86 -7.44 -7.30 -3.28
C PRO A 86 -6.65 -6.21 -3.99
N VAL A 87 -6.75 -5.00 -3.43
CA VAL A 87 -6.04 -3.82 -3.92
C VAL A 87 -5.23 -3.22 -2.77
N VAL A 88 -3.95 -2.93 -3.02
CA VAL A 88 -3.05 -2.28 -2.07
C VAL A 88 -2.71 -0.89 -2.56
N LEU A 89 -2.82 0.12 -1.68
CA LEU A 89 -2.37 1.48 -1.94
C LEU A 89 -1.07 1.78 -1.21
N ASP A 90 -0.11 2.32 -1.95
CA ASP A 90 1.12 2.93 -1.44
C ASP A 90 1.12 4.43 -1.80
N PRO A 91 0.65 5.31 -0.89
CA PRO A 91 0.40 6.72 -1.18
C PRO A 91 1.69 7.55 -1.07
N VAL A 92 2.78 7.08 -1.69
CA VAL A 92 4.13 7.66 -1.58
C VAL A 92 4.12 9.18 -1.79
N GLY A 93 4.59 9.90 -0.79
CA GLY A 93 4.69 11.37 -0.82
C GLY A 93 3.35 12.09 -0.81
N VAL A 94 2.25 11.43 -0.41
CA VAL A 94 0.99 12.13 -0.13
C VAL A 94 1.23 13.19 0.95
N GLY A 95 0.81 14.42 0.68
CA GLY A 95 1.14 15.61 1.49
C GLY A 95 2.31 16.44 0.96
N ALA A 96 3.15 15.93 0.06
CA ALA A 96 4.23 16.71 -0.56
C ALA A 96 3.74 17.60 -1.71
N SER A 97 2.61 17.29 -2.34
CA SER A 97 2.00 18.12 -3.38
C SER A 97 0.49 17.92 -3.48
N THR A 98 -0.21 18.94 -3.96
CA THR A 98 -1.66 18.91 -4.21
C THR A 98 -2.06 17.77 -5.15
N LEU A 99 -1.32 17.57 -6.24
CA LEU A 99 -1.61 16.49 -7.20
C LEU A 99 -1.62 15.10 -6.53
N ARG A 100 -0.65 14.82 -5.65
CA ARG A 100 -0.59 13.53 -4.95
C ARG A 100 -1.73 13.39 -3.95
N MET A 101 -2.05 14.47 -3.23
CA MET A 101 -3.18 14.49 -2.30
C MET A 101 -4.49 14.22 -3.02
N ASP A 102 -4.83 15.04 -4.03
CA ASP A 102 -6.08 14.94 -4.77
C ASP A 102 -6.26 13.56 -5.40
N THR A 103 -5.17 13.00 -5.96
CA THR A 103 -5.21 11.66 -6.55
C THR A 103 -5.44 10.58 -5.51
N ALA A 104 -4.77 10.64 -4.35
CA ALA A 104 -4.96 9.66 -3.30
C ALA A 104 -6.40 9.70 -2.76
N LEU A 105 -6.97 10.89 -2.58
CA LEU A 105 -8.37 11.06 -2.16
C LEU A 105 -9.35 10.54 -3.20
N GLN A 106 -9.13 10.85 -4.48
CA GLN A 106 -9.94 10.31 -5.56
C GLN A 106 -9.88 8.77 -5.60
N LEU A 107 -8.70 8.19 -5.44
CA LEU A 107 -8.54 6.74 -5.35
C LEU A 107 -9.32 6.15 -4.17
N LEU A 108 -9.24 6.77 -2.98
CA LEU A 108 -9.98 6.30 -1.81
C LEU A 108 -11.50 6.41 -1.96
N GLU A 109 -11.99 7.39 -2.73
CA GLU A 109 -13.41 7.56 -3.02
C GLU A 109 -13.91 6.51 -4.03
N GLU A 110 -13.12 6.23 -5.06
CA GLU A 110 -13.55 5.43 -6.22
C GLU A 110 -13.12 3.95 -6.16
N VAL A 111 -12.16 3.60 -5.30
CA VAL A 111 -11.57 2.26 -5.18
C VAL A 111 -11.55 1.80 -3.72
N LYS A 112 -12.06 0.60 -3.48
CA LYS A 112 -11.98 -0.10 -2.20
C LYS A 112 -10.63 -0.79 -2.06
N PHE A 113 -9.84 -0.34 -1.09
CA PHE A 113 -8.55 -0.94 -0.78
C PHE A 113 -8.67 -2.03 0.29
N THR A 114 -7.90 -3.09 0.12
CA THR A 114 -7.71 -4.14 1.13
C THR A 114 -6.65 -3.73 2.15
N VAL A 115 -5.59 -3.07 1.68
CA VAL A 115 -4.52 -2.53 2.53
C VAL A 115 -4.11 -1.15 2.02
N ILE A 116 -3.90 -0.22 2.95
CA ILE A 116 -3.16 1.02 2.69
C ILE A 116 -1.85 0.95 3.48
N LYS A 117 -0.72 1.11 2.80
CA LYS A 117 0.62 0.97 3.38
C LYS A 117 1.47 2.20 3.10
N GLY A 118 2.17 2.72 4.09
CA GLY A 118 2.92 3.98 4.00
C GLY A 118 3.56 4.35 5.33
N ASN A 119 4.34 5.43 5.36
CA ASN A 119 4.91 5.91 6.61
C ASN A 119 3.90 6.74 7.43
N ILE A 120 4.24 7.07 8.68
CA ILE A 120 3.32 7.81 9.56
C ILE A 120 2.95 9.19 9.00
N SER A 121 3.87 9.89 8.36
CA SER A 121 3.67 11.23 7.78
C SER A 121 2.65 11.19 6.64
N GLU A 122 2.79 10.22 5.74
CA GLU A 122 1.87 9.94 4.64
C GLU A 122 0.48 9.56 5.14
N MET A 123 0.41 8.67 6.14
CA MET A 123 -0.86 8.22 6.72
C MET A 123 -1.63 9.37 7.36
N LYS A 124 -0.94 10.24 8.11
CA LYS A 124 -1.56 11.44 8.67
C LYS A 124 -2.04 12.41 7.60
N ALA A 125 -1.21 12.65 6.58
CA ALA A 125 -1.57 13.54 5.50
C ALA A 125 -2.82 13.03 4.78
N LEU A 126 -2.89 11.73 4.50
CA LEU A 126 -4.03 11.09 3.86
C LEU A 126 -5.29 11.18 4.75
N ALA A 127 -5.16 10.86 6.05
CA ALA A 127 -6.27 10.95 7.01
C ALA A 127 -6.77 12.40 7.19
N SER A 128 -5.87 13.39 7.13
CA SER A 128 -6.23 14.81 7.26
C SER A 128 -6.85 15.37 5.98
N GLY A 129 -6.31 14.99 4.82
CA GLY A 129 -6.79 15.42 3.50
C GLY A 129 -8.17 14.89 3.15
N GLY A 130 -8.55 13.72 3.68
CA GLY A 130 -9.89 13.14 3.52
C GLY A 130 -11.01 13.93 4.20
N GLY A 131 -10.69 15.01 4.93
CA GLY A 131 -11.65 15.88 5.59
C GLY A 131 -12.24 15.31 6.89
N THR A 132 -11.75 14.17 7.35
CA THR A 132 -12.42 13.37 8.39
C THR A 132 -11.74 13.36 9.75
N THR A 133 -10.48 13.82 9.84
CA THR A 133 -9.77 13.83 11.13
C THR A 133 -9.63 15.25 11.70
N ARG A 134 -10.72 15.74 12.31
CA ARG A 134 -10.63 16.77 13.35
C ARG A 134 -9.98 16.15 14.59
N GLY A 135 -8.65 16.05 14.61
CA GLY A 135 -7.91 15.55 15.77
C GLY A 135 -6.73 14.63 15.50
N VAL A 136 -6.17 14.56 14.27
CA VAL A 136 -4.82 13.98 14.14
C VAL A 136 -3.90 14.87 14.95
N ASP A 137 -3.37 14.36 16.05
CA ASP A 137 -2.38 15.07 16.83
C ASP A 137 -1.21 15.40 15.90
N ALA A 138 -1.07 16.68 15.58
CA ALA A 138 0.07 17.23 14.84
C ALA A 138 1.42 16.93 15.52
N ASN A 139 1.37 16.37 16.75
CA ASN A 139 2.50 16.02 17.61
C ASN A 139 3.00 14.58 17.48
N LEU A 140 2.34 13.68 16.74
CA LEU A 140 2.92 12.36 16.50
C LEU A 140 4.27 12.55 15.78
N ALA A 141 5.33 11.91 16.24
CA ALA A 141 6.63 12.03 15.57
C ALA A 141 6.61 11.31 14.21
N ASP A 142 7.53 11.69 13.31
CA ASP A 142 7.71 11.02 12.00
C ASP A 142 8.38 9.63 12.11
N ARG A 143 8.75 9.24 13.33
CA ARG A 143 9.32 7.93 13.64
C ARG A 143 8.57 7.29 14.80
N ILE A 144 8.33 5.99 14.68
CA ILE A 144 7.68 5.20 15.73
C ILE A 144 8.76 4.77 16.74
N THR A 145 8.53 5.08 18.01
CA THR A 145 9.34 4.68 19.15
C THR A 145 8.45 4.03 20.19
N GLU A 146 9.03 3.34 21.17
CA GLU A 146 8.25 2.76 22.27
C GLU A 146 7.42 3.82 23.01
N ASP A 147 7.95 5.05 23.15
CA ASP A 147 7.27 6.15 23.85
C ASP A 147 5.98 6.63 23.16
N ASN A 148 5.92 6.55 21.82
CA ASN A 148 4.76 7.00 21.05
C ASN A 148 3.93 5.86 20.44
N LEU A 149 4.35 4.60 20.63
CA LEU A 149 3.75 3.41 20.01
C LEU A 149 2.24 3.31 20.26
N TYR A 150 1.79 3.56 21.49
CA TYR A 150 0.37 3.51 21.85
C TYR A 150 -0.47 4.53 21.08
N GLN A 151 0.07 5.73 20.83
CA GLN A 151 -0.64 6.77 20.06
C GLN A 151 -0.74 6.36 18.59
N VAL A 152 0.34 5.80 18.02
CA VAL A 152 0.35 5.31 16.65
C VAL A 152 -0.62 4.13 16.47
N VAL A 153 -0.68 3.22 17.44
CA VAL A 153 -1.64 2.10 17.44
C VAL A 153 -3.08 2.62 17.48
N ALA A 154 -3.38 3.59 18.34
CA ALA A 154 -4.71 4.20 18.42
C ALA A 154 -5.09 4.87 17.08
N PHE A 155 -4.15 5.62 16.49
CA PHE A 155 -4.34 6.24 15.17
C PHE A 155 -4.58 5.19 14.08
N ALA A 156 -3.75 4.13 14.00
CA ALA A 156 -3.89 3.08 13.00
C ALA A 156 -5.24 2.35 13.11
N LYS A 157 -5.72 2.08 14.33
CA LYS A 157 -7.06 1.52 14.57
C LYS A 157 -8.17 2.44 14.10
N ALA A 158 -8.15 3.70 14.51
CA ALA A 158 -9.18 4.66 14.10
C ALA A 158 -9.23 4.81 12.57
N PHE A 159 -8.06 4.93 11.93
CA PHE A 159 -7.99 5.10 10.48
C PHE A 159 -8.44 3.84 9.72
N ALA A 160 -8.08 2.65 10.20
CA ALA A 160 -8.54 1.38 9.64
C ALA A 160 -10.06 1.19 9.77
N GLU A 161 -10.64 1.57 10.91
CA GLU A 161 -12.09 1.50 11.13
C GLU A 161 -12.85 2.46 10.20
N GLU A 162 -12.35 3.69 10.04
CA GLU A 162 -12.94 4.71 9.19
C GLU A 162 -12.93 4.31 7.70
N THR A 163 -11.78 3.87 7.22
CA THR A 163 -11.57 3.49 5.81
C THR A 163 -12.02 2.05 5.50
N ARG A 164 -12.35 1.26 6.53
CA ARG A 164 -12.70 -0.16 6.45
C ARG A 164 -11.65 -0.98 5.69
N THR A 165 -10.38 -0.67 5.94
CA THR A 165 -9.22 -1.28 5.30
C THR A 165 -8.16 -1.63 6.33
N VAL A 166 -7.22 -2.50 5.99
CA VAL A 166 -6.05 -2.72 6.83
C VAL A 166 -5.09 -1.56 6.64
N ILE A 167 -4.65 -0.95 7.74
CA ILE A 167 -3.64 0.12 7.74
C ILE A 167 -2.31 -0.47 8.18
N ALA A 168 -1.27 -0.32 7.35
CA ALA A 168 0.11 -0.71 7.64
C ALA A 168 1.02 0.52 7.66
N ILE A 169 1.40 0.96 8.85
CA ILE A 169 2.30 2.10 9.08
C ILE A 169 3.70 1.58 9.27
N THR A 170 4.62 1.91 8.35
CA THR A 170 6.00 1.39 8.39
C THR A 170 6.99 2.36 9.01
N SER A 171 7.88 1.85 9.86
CA SER A 171 8.95 2.59 10.54
C SER A 171 10.01 1.62 11.10
N ALA A 172 10.78 2.03 12.11
CA ALA A 172 11.64 1.11 12.87
C ALA A 172 10.83 0.10 13.71
N ILE A 173 9.59 0.46 14.06
CA ILE A 173 8.56 -0.44 14.58
C ILE A 173 7.37 -0.27 13.63
N ASP A 174 7.00 -1.32 12.91
CA ASP A 174 5.83 -1.27 12.05
C ASP A 174 4.55 -1.50 12.87
N VAL A 175 3.47 -0.84 12.49
CA VAL A 175 2.14 -0.99 13.11
C VAL A 175 1.14 -1.38 12.04
N VAL A 176 0.49 -2.53 12.20
CA VAL A 176 -0.54 -3.03 11.29
C VAL A 176 -1.86 -3.22 12.03
N SER A 177 -2.95 -2.68 11.51
CA SER A 177 -4.25 -2.71 12.18
C SER A 177 -5.41 -2.93 11.21
N ASP A 178 -6.41 -3.71 11.63
CA ASP A 178 -7.69 -3.91 10.94
C ASP A 178 -8.83 -3.06 11.53
N GLY A 179 -8.50 -2.17 12.47
CA GLY A 179 -9.45 -1.35 13.23
C GLY A 179 -9.81 -1.92 14.60
N LYS A 180 -9.75 -3.25 14.76
CA LYS A 180 -10.07 -3.93 16.03
C LYS A 180 -8.80 -4.33 16.77
N THR A 181 -7.89 -4.97 16.05
CA THR A 181 -6.63 -5.50 16.54
C THR A 181 -5.48 -4.76 15.86
N ALA A 182 -4.41 -4.52 16.61
CA ALA A 182 -3.17 -3.98 16.07
C ALA A 182 -2.01 -4.89 16.44
N TYR A 183 -1.10 -5.09 15.50
CA TYR A 183 0.15 -5.81 15.67
C TYR A 183 1.31 -4.82 15.52
N CYS A 184 2.30 -4.93 16.42
CA CYS A 184 3.54 -4.17 16.37
C CYS A 184 4.67 -5.13 15.96
N ILE A 185 5.46 -4.74 14.97
CA ILE A 185 6.50 -5.59 14.39
C ILE A 185 7.85 -4.91 14.58
N HIS A 186 8.74 -5.56 15.34
CA HIS A 186 10.07 -5.07 15.71
C HIS A 186 11.19 -5.69 14.86
N ASN A 187 10.90 -5.97 13.59
CA ASN A 187 11.85 -6.55 12.65
C ASN A 187 12.41 -5.50 11.69
N GLY A 188 13.33 -5.92 10.82
CA GLY A 188 13.94 -5.07 9.81
C GLY A 188 15.40 -4.76 10.12
N HIS A 189 16.00 -3.86 9.33
CA HIS A 189 17.39 -3.45 9.50
C HIS A 189 17.59 -2.01 9.00
N PRO A 190 18.41 -1.16 9.67
CA PRO A 190 18.63 0.22 9.24
C PRO A 190 19.13 0.39 7.79
N MET A 191 19.78 -0.63 7.23
CA MET A 191 20.20 -0.62 5.82
C MET A 191 19.03 -0.54 4.83
N MET A 192 17.80 -0.85 5.23
CA MET A 192 16.62 -0.70 4.39
C MET A 192 16.35 0.77 4.02
N GLU A 193 16.87 1.73 4.80
CA GLU A 193 16.82 3.16 4.50
C GLU A 193 17.97 3.61 3.57
N SER A 194 19.00 2.78 3.38
CA SER A 194 20.19 3.12 2.60
C SER A 194 20.06 2.86 1.09
N TYR A 195 18.91 2.36 0.63
CA TYR A 195 18.65 2.17 -0.80
C TYR A 195 17.19 2.49 -1.16
N THR A 196 16.98 2.85 -2.42
CA THR A 196 15.64 3.24 -2.91
C THR A 196 14.72 2.03 -3.02
N GLY A 197 13.44 2.21 -2.72
CA GLY A 197 12.40 1.24 -3.05
C GLY A 197 12.17 0.09 -2.08
N ALA A 198 12.86 0.03 -0.93
CA ALA A 198 12.53 -0.94 0.12
C ALA A 198 11.03 -0.89 0.50
N GLY A 199 10.50 0.33 0.63
CA GLY A 199 9.07 0.56 0.90
C GLY A 199 8.15 0.11 -0.23
N CYS A 200 8.49 0.37 -1.48
CA CYS A 200 7.67 0.01 -2.64
C CYS A 200 7.68 -1.50 -2.90
N GLN A 201 8.82 -2.15 -2.69
CA GLN A 201 8.94 -3.62 -2.71
C GLN A 201 8.05 -4.27 -1.67
N LEU A 202 8.00 -3.70 -0.46
CA LEU A 202 7.10 -4.18 0.58
C LEU A 202 5.63 -4.05 0.17
N SER A 203 5.23 -2.98 -0.51
CA SER A 203 3.86 -2.82 -1.02
C SER A 203 3.50 -3.93 -2.02
N ALA A 204 4.40 -4.24 -2.95
CA ALA A 204 4.23 -5.36 -3.88
C ALA A 204 4.15 -6.72 -3.16
N LEU A 205 5.03 -6.96 -2.17
CA LEU A 205 4.99 -8.16 -1.34
C LEU A 205 3.66 -8.29 -0.59
N VAL A 206 3.19 -7.21 0.05
CA VAL A 206 1.89 -7.21 0.73
C VAL A 206 0.78 -7.62 -0.23
N THR A 207 0.76 -7.07 -1.47
CA THR A 207 -0.22 -7.46 -2.49
C THR A 207 -0.17 -8.95 -2.82
N ALA A 208 1.02 -9.55 -2.96
CA ALA A 208 1.17 -10.98 -3.21
C ALA A 208 0.59 -11.83 -2.06
N PHE A 209 0.86 -11.46 -0.83
CA PHE A 209 0.42 -12.22 0.34
C PHE A 209 -1.07 -12.12 0.60
N VAL A 210 -1.71 -10.98 0.30
CA VAL A 210 -3.17 -10.86 0.42
C VAL A 210 -3.93 -11.46 -0.76
N ALA A 211 -3.27 -11.63 -1.91
CA ALA A 211 -3.85 -12.23 -3.12
C ALA A 211 -3.74 -13.76 -3.15
N ALA A 212 -2.77 -14.33 -2.42
CA ALA A 212 -2.61 -15.77 -2.28
C ALA A 212 -3.70 -16.33 -1.34
#